data_AF-A0A2E0RBB5-F1
#
_entry.id   AF-A0A2E0RBB5-F1
#
_cell.length_a   1.000
_cell.length_b   1.000
_cell.length_c   1.000
_cell.angle_alpha   90.00
_cell.angle_beta   90.00
_cell.angle_gamma   90.00
#
_symmetry.space_group_name_H-M   'P 1'
#
loop_
_entity.id
_entity.type
_entity.pdbx_description
1 polymer ?
#
loop_
_entity_poly.entity_id
_entity_poly.type
_entity_poly.pdbx_seq_one_letter_code
_entity_poly.pdbx_strand_id
1 'polypeptide(L)'
;MPVWTWNKQLAKDSEIVIFDLDGVISDASHRQHFLKGAEKDWDGFFSACTEDPPISSGLELVNLINKLRGVLILTARPVTVKSETLDWLSHHSVSWNALIMRSKEDHLSSAEMKLLAIGEIEAASFNPILVFDDDPKNIAMFEEQGIPAISVHSGYYD
;
A
#
# COMPACT_ATOMS: atom_id res chain seq x y z
N MET A 1 0.01 1.59 -15.71
CA MET A 1 0.83 0.53 -15.08
C MET A 1 1.38 1.10 -13.79
N PRO A 2 1.29 0.35 -12.68
CA PRO A 2 1.79 0.80 -11.38
C PRO A 2 3.26 1.24 -11.44
N VAL A 3 3.64 2.19 -10.59
CA VAL A 3 4.98 2.79 -10.59
C VAL A 3 5.80 2.21 -9.45
N TRP A 4 6.91 1.56 -9.80
CA TRP A 4 7.82 0.93 -8.86
C TRP A 4 8.93 1.87 -8.37
N THR A 5 9.30 1.71 -7.11
CA THR A 5 10.47 2.33 -6.49
C THR A 5 11.18 1.28 -5.65
N TRP A 6 12.46 1.05 -5.91
CA TRP A 6 13.27 0.07 -5.16
C TRP A 6 14.07 0.75 -4.05
N ASN A 7 14.02 0.18 -2.85
CA ASN A 7 14.89 0.53 -1.73
C ASN A 7 15.96 -0.56 -1.52
N LYS A 8 15.56 -1.83 -1.55
CA LYS A 8 16.45 -2.99 -1.41
C LYS A 8 16.03 -4.09 -2.37
N GLN A 9 16.96 -4.54 -3.20
CA GLN A 9 16.73 -5.59 -4.18
C GLN A 9 16.34 -6.91 -3.50
N LEU A 10 15.49 -7.68 -4.17
CA LEU A 10 15.09 -9.03 -3.79
C LEU A 10 15.63 -10.03 -4.81
N ALA A 11 15.97 -11.23 -4.35
CA ALA A 11 16.33 -12.32 -5.25
C ALA A 11 15.09 -12.79 -6.02
N LYS A 12 15.31 -13.34 -7.21
CA LYS A 12 14.25 -14.03 -7.96
C LYS A 12 13.63 -15.13 -7.08
N ASP A 13 12.33 -15.34 -7.23
CA ASP A 13 11.53 -16.35 -6.54
C ASP A 13 11.42 -16.11 -5.02
N SER A 14 11.75 -14.89 -4.55
CA SER A 14 11.57 -14.50 -3.15
C SER A 14 10.09 -14.54 -2.77
N GLU A 15 9.81 -15.13 -1.60
CA GLU A 15 8.54 -14.94 -0.91
C GLU A 15 8.43 -13.50 -0.42
N ILE A 16 7.31 -12.85 -0.74
CA ILE A 16 7.04 -11.47 -0.37
C ILE A 16 5.73 -11.33 0.40
N VAL A 17 5.74 -10.39 1.35
CA VAL A 17 4.55 -9.94 2.07
C VAL A 17 4.21 -8.54 1.60
N ILE A 18 2.95 -8.33 1.23
CA ILE A 18 2.46 -7.04 0.75
C ILE A 18 1.74 -6.33 1.89
N PHE A 19 2.03 -5.04 2.04
CA PHE A 19 1.30 -4.16 2.94
C PHE A 19 0.69 -3.03 2.12
N ASP A 20 -0.61 -2.76 2.32
CA ASP A 20 -1.11 -1.42 2.04
C ASP A 20 -0.44 -0.39 2.97
N LEU A 21 -0.53 0.89 2.59
CA LEU A 21 0.00 1.99 3.40
C LEU A 21 -1.08 2.63 4.26
N ASP A 22 -2.17 3.13 3.67
CA ASP A 22 -3.14 3.99 4.33
C ASP A 22 -4.21 3.14 5.03
N GLY A 23 -4.28 3.20 6.37
CA GLY A 23 -5.16 2.34 7.17
C GLY A 23 -4.48 1.07 7.69
N VAL A 24 -3.25 0.80 7.22
CA VAL A 24 -2.42 -0.32 7.69
C VAL A 24 -1.17 0.17 8.42
N ILE A 25 -0.34 1.01 7.80
CA ILE A 25 0.91 1.54 8.38
C ILE A 25 0.79 3.04 8.67
N SER A 26 0.07 3.78 7.84
CA SER A 26 -0.14 5.23 7.88
C SER A 26 -1.60 5.52 8.21
N ASP A 27 -1.87 6.37 9.20
CA ASP A 27 -3.23 6.75 9.55
C ASP A 27 -3.69 7.96 8.73
N ALA A 28 -4.53 7.71 7.73
CA ALA A 28 -5.18 8.71 6.90
C ALA A 28 -6.49 9.28 7.51
N SER A 29 -6.83 8.96 8.77
CA SER A 29 -8.10 9.34 9.41
C SER A 29 -8.41 10.83 9.30
N HIS A 30 -7.41 11.69 9.54
CA HIS A 30 -7.62 13.14 9.57
C HIS A 30 -7.99 13.69 8.19
N ARG A 31 -7.58 13.04 7.11
CA ARG A 31 -7.85 13.43 5.72
C ARG A 31 -9.04 12.72 5.10
N GLN A 32 -9.65 11.72 5.75
CA GLN A 32 -10.89 11.06 5.26
C GLN A 32 -12.04 12.04 4.99
N HIS A 33 -12.06 13.21 5.63
CA HIS A 33 -13.10 14.22 5.39
C HIS A 33 -13.12 14.76 3.95
N PHE A 34 -12.00 14.75 3.22
CA PHE A 34 -11.94 15.14 1.80
C PHE A 34 -12.75 14.21 0.89
N LEU A 35 -13.00 12.98 1.34
CA LEU A 35 -13.71 11.96 0.57
C LEU A 35 -15.20 11.84 0.96
N LYS A 36 -15.67 12.71 1.85
CA LYS A 36 -17.09 12.79 2.27
C LYS A 36 -17.87 13.69 1.32
N GLY A 37 -19.10 13.30 1.01
CA GLY A 37 -20.01 14.07 0.15
C GLY A 37 -20.14 13.52 -1.27
N ALA A 38 -20.84 14.28 -2.12
CA ALA A 38 -21.14 13.87 -3.50
C ALA A 38 -19.92 14.00 -4.43
N GLU A 39 -19.11 15.05 -4.24
CA GLU A 39 -17.87 15.28 -4.96
C GLU A 39 -16.70 15.04 -4.00
N LYS A 40 -15.77 14.16 -4.41
CA LYS A 40 -14.60 13.79 -3.60
C LYS A 40 -13.40 14.64 -4.02
N ASP A 41 -12.74 15.24 -3.04
CA ASP A 41 -11.49 15.98 -3.26
C ASP A 41 -10.29 15.05 -3.10
N TRP A 42 -9.96 14.33 -4.17
CA TRP A 42 -8.82 13.43 -4.18
C TRP A 42 -7.46 14.15 -4.09
N ASP A 43 -7.36 15.35 -4.67
CA ASP A 43 -6.11 16.13 -4.65
C ASP A 43 -5.82 16.64 -3.23
N GLY A 44 -6.84 17.17 -2.53
CA GLY A 44 -6.76 17.52 -1.13
C GLY A 44 -6.46 16.31 -0.24
N PHE A 45 -7.13 15.18 -0.49
CA PHE A 45 -6.89 13.94 0.25
C PHE A 45 -5.44 13.46 0.14
N PHE A 46 -4.84 13.42 -1.05
CA PHE A 46 -3.48 12.90 -1.20
C PHE A 46 -2.40 13.90 -0.79
N SER A 47 -2.58 15.21 -1.04
CA SER A 47 -1.60 16.23 -0.65
C SER A 47 -1.44 16.37 0.86
N ALA A 48 -2.46 16.02 1.64
CA ALA A 48 -2.42 16.03 3.11
C ALA A 48 -1.68 14.83 3.75
N CYS A 49 -1.13 13.90 2.96
CA CYS A 49 -0.55 12.65 3.47
C CYS A 49 0.73 12.78 4.30
N THR A 50 1.35 13.96 4.31
CA THR A 50 2.58 14.24 5.08
C THR A 50 2.32 14.33 6.58
N GLU A 51 1.07 14.58 6.98
CA GLU A 51 0.65 14.74 8.39
C GLU A 51 0.10 13.44 9.01
N ASP A 52 0.06 12.34 8.25
CA ASP A 52 -0.45 11.05 8.74
C ASP A 52 0.41 10.57 9.93
N PRO A 53 -0.17 10.28 11.11
CA PRO A 53 0.56 9.58 12.16
C PRO A 53 0.76 8.10 11.78
N PRO A 54 1.82 7.44 12.29
CA PRO A 54 2.01 6.01 12.05
C PRO A 54 1.03 5.18 12.89
N ILE A 55 0.47 4.13 12.29
CA ILE A 55 -0.26 3.10 12.99
C ILE A 55 0.76 2.16 13.62
N SER A 56 0.91 2.24 14.95
CA SER A 56 2.01 1.56 15.67
C SER A 56 2.06 0.05 15.44
N SER A 57 0.91 -0.62 15.36
CA SER A 57 0.84 -2.06 15.09
C SER A 57 1.34 -2.41 13.68
N GLY A 58 0.93 -1.66 12.67
CA GLY A 58 1.39 -1.85 11.29
C GLY A 58 2.87 -1.57 11.12
N LEU A 59 3.36 -0.48 11.74
CA LEU A 59 4.78 -0.12 11.73
C LEU A 59 5.66 -1.20 12.37
N GLU A 60 5.27 -1.73 13.53
CA GLU A 60 6.01 -2.82 14.18
C GLU A 60 5.98 -4.10 13.34
N LEU A 61 4.80 -4.45 12.80
CA LEU A 61 4.62 -5.66 12.02
C LEU A 61 5.46 -5.65 10.74
N VAL A 62 5.41 -4.56 9.95
CA VAL A 62 6.18 -4.45 8.71
C VAL A 62 7.68 -4.54 8.98
N ASN A 63 8.15 -3.89 10.05
CA ASN A 63 9.56 -3.92 10.46
C ASN A 63 9.99 -5.31 10.96
N LEU A 64 9.11 -6.06 11.61
CA LEU A 64 9.39 -7.42 12.06
C LEU A 64 9.43 -8.41 10.88
N ILE A 65 8.48 -8.28 9.94
CA ILE A 65 8.42 -9.11 8.73
C ILE A 65 9.60 -8.85 7.80
N ASN A 66 10.03 -7.59 7.64
CA ASN A 66 11.16 -7.26 6.75
C ASN A 66 12.49 -7.91 7.18
N LYS A 67 12.62 -8.34 8.45
CA LYS A 67 13.78 -9.11 8.93
C LYS A 67 13.80 -10.56 8.41
N LEU A 68 12.65 -11.07 7.98
CA LEU A 68 12.45 -12.48 7.64
C LEU A 68 12.15 -12.70 6.16
N ARG A 69 11.50 -11.74 5.50
CA ARG A 69 10.98 -11.85 4.13
C ARG A 69 11.06 -10.52 3.38
N GLY A 70 10.87 -10.58 2.06
CA GLY A 70 10.70 -9.38 1.26
C GLY A 70 9.40 -8.67 1.61
N VAL A 71 9.43 -7.35 1.70
CA VAL A 71 8.25 -6.51 1.94
C VAL A 71 8.03 -5.58 0.76
N LEU A 72 6.84 -5.67 0.16
CA LEU A 72 6.38 -4.69 -0.82
C LEU A 72 5.30 -3.82 -0.17
N ILE A 73 5.43 -2.50 -0.28
CA ILE A 73 4.34 -1.58 0.03
C ILE A 73 3.59 -1.33 -1.27
N LEU A 74 2.30 -1.65 -1.32
CA LEU A 74 1.43 -1.48 -2.48
C LEU A 74 0.28 -0.54 -2.12
N THR A 75 0.37 0.71 -2.59
CA THR A 75 -0.54 1.78 -2.18
C THR A 75 -1.28 2.42 -3.35
N ALA A 76 -2.54 2.82 -3.09
CA ALA A 76 -3.33 3.61 -4.03
C ALA A 76 -2.93 5.09 -4.10
N ARG A 77 -1.99 5.56 -3.24
CA ARG A 77 -1.43 6.91 -3.36
C ARG A 77 -0.87 7.13 -4.77
N PRO A 78 -1.21 8.25 -5.44
CA PRO A 78 -0.70 8.54 -6.77
C PRO A 78 0.79 8.89 -6.71
N VAL A 79 1.50 8.62 -7.80
CA VAL A 79 2.93 8.97 -7.95
C VAL A 79 3.19 10.48 -7.79
N THR A 80 2.16 11.32 -7.90
CA THR A 80 2.26 12.77 -7.67
C THR A 80 2.67 13.12 -6.24
N VAL A 81 2.42 12.25 -5.25
CA VAL A 81 2.85 12.40 -3.85
C VAL A 81 3.97 11.42 -3.46
N LYS A 82 4.75 10.98 -4.46
CA LYS A 82 5.82 10.00 -4.25
C LYS A 82 6.91 10.52 -3.33
N SER A 83 7.33 11.78 -3.48
CA SER A 83 8.40 12.34 -2.66
C SER A 83 7.98 12.37 -1.19
N GLU A 84 6.78 12.87 -0.94
CA GLU A 84 6.15 12.98 0.36
C GLU A 84 5.99 11.60 1.02
N THR A 85 5.57 10.61 0.25
CA THR A 85 5.43 9.24 0.74
C THR A 85 6.79 8.63 1.10
N LEU A 86 7.83 8.83 0.29
CA LEU A 86 9.17 8.33 0.58
C LEU A 86 9.78 9.02 1.81
N ASP A 87 9.61 10.34 1.93
CA ASP A 87 10.05 11.11 3.08
C ASP A 87 9.34 10.66 4.36
N TRP A 88 8.03 10.39 4.30
CA TRP A 88 7.25 9.84 5.41
C TRP A 88 7.74 8.46 5.83
N LEU A 89 7.94 7.53 4.89
CA LEU A 89 8.46 6.19 5.16
C LEU A 89 9.84 6.24 5.84
N SER A 90 10.70 7.16 5.39
CA SER A 90 12.02 7.40 5.99
C SER A 90 11.92 7.98 7.39
N HIS A 91 11.10 9.02 7.57
CA HIS A 91 10.89 9.71 8.85
C HIS A 91 10.41 8.75 9.95
N HIS A 92 9.49 7.84 9.61
CA HIS A 92 8.96 6.85 10.54
C HIS A 92 9.74 5.52 10.57
N SER A 93 10.89 5.44 9.90
CA SER A 93 11.74 4.25 9.90
C SER A 93 11.02 2.96 9.46
N VAL A 94 10.19 3.06 8.42
CA VAL A 94 9.50 1.91 7.83
C VAL A 94 10.50 1.09 7.00
N SER A 95 10.58 -0.22 7.24
CA SER A 95 11.46 -1.13 6.50
C SER A 95 10.72 -1.81 5.35
N TRP A 96 11.20 -1.61 4.13
CA TRP A 96 10.58 -2.12 2.90
C TRP A 96 11.60 -2.37 1.80
N ASN A 97 11.26 -3.23 0.84
CA ASN A 97 12.10 -3.56 -0.32
C ASN A 97 11.71 -2.76 -1.56
N ALA A 98 10.41 -2.71 -1.88
CA ALA A 98 9.89 -1.89 -2.95
C ALA A 98 8.57 -1.21 -2.56
N LEU A 99 8.32 -0.06 -3.17
CA LEU A 99 7.09 0.72 -3.09
C LEU A 99 6.46 0.74 -4.48
N ILE A 100 5.21 0.33 -4.57
CA ILE A 100 4.41 0.30 -5.79
C ILE A 100 3.26 1.29 -5.61
N MET A 101 3.16 2.27 -6.50
CA MET A 101 2.20 3.38 -6.41
C MET A 101 1.31 3.46 -7.65
N ARG A 102 0.17 4.13 -7.53
CA ARG A 102 -0.73 4.42 -8.64
C ARG A 102 -0.06 5.38 -9.65
N SER A 103 -0.11 5.05 -10.94
CA SER A 103 0.36 5.97 -12.00
C SER A 103 -0.57 7.17 -12.18
N LYS A 104 -0.05 8.28 -12.71
CA LYS A 104 -0.80 9.52 -12.87
C LYS A 104 -2.03 9.38 -13.79
N GLU A 105 -1.94 8.52 -14.78
CA GLU A 105 -2.97 8.30 -15.80
C GLU A 105 -4.00 7.21 -15.38
N ASP A 106 -3.87 6.68 -14.17
CA ASP A 106 -4.72 5.57 -13.70
C ASP A 106 -5.94 6.07 -12.91
N HIS A 107 -7.11 5.84 -13.51
CA HIS A 107 -8.42 6.17 -12.95
C HIS A 107 -9.22 4.94 -12.48
N LEU A 108 -8.58 3.77 -12.41
CA LEU A 108 -9.21 2.54 -11.93
C LEU A 108 -9.48 2.58 -10.43
N SER A 109 -10.34 1.69 -9.95
CA SER A 109 -10.48 1.47 -8.51
C SER A 109 -9.16 0.99 -7.88
N SER A 110 -9.06 1.07 -6.54
CA SER A 110 -7.89 0.52 -5.82
C SER A 110 -7.68 -0.97 -6.14
N ALA A 111 -8.74 -1.77 -6.06
CA ALA A 111 -8.68 -3.21 -6.29
C ALA A 111 -8.20 -3.54 -7.71
N GLU A 112 -8.72 -2.87 -8.74
CA GLU A 112 -8.29 -3.06 -10.13
C GLU A 112 -6.83 -2.66 -10.35
N MET A 113 -6.39 -1.53 -9.79
CA MET A 113 -4.99 -1.10 -9.86
C MET A 113 -4.05 -2.09 -9.17
N LYS A 114 -4.44 -2.57 -7.97
CA LYS A 114 -3.65 -3.56 -7.22
C LYS A 114 -3.62 -4.91 -7.93
N LEU A 115 -4.70 -5.33 -8.60
CA LEU A 115 -4.71 -6.53 -9.43
C LEU A 115 -3.69 -6.43 -10.58
N LEU A 116 -3.59 -5.28 -11.25
CA LEU A 116 -2.55 -5.04 -12.25
C LEU A 116 -1.14 -5.13 -11.64
N ALA A 117 -0.95 -4.59 -10.43
CA ALA A 117 0.33 -4.68 -9.72
C ALA A 117 0.71 -6.13 -9.39
N ILE A 118 -0.25 -6.97 -9.01
CA ILE A 118 -0.02 -8.40 -8.73
C ILE A 118 0.49 -9.12 -9.98
N GLY A 119 -0.12 -8.87 -11.14
CA GLY A 119 0.37 -9.42 -12.40
C GLY A 119 1.83 -9.02 -12.71
N GLU A 120 2.23 -7.79 -12.38
CA GLU A 120 3.62 -7.35 -12.52
C GLU A 120 4.57 -8.00 -11.49
N ILE A 121 4.12 -8.15 -10.24
CA ILE A 121 4.87 -8.82 -9.17
C ILE A 121 5.17 -10.28 -9.56
N GLU A 122 4.17 -11.01 -10.06
CA GLU A 122 4.32 -12.39 -10.51
C GLU A 122 5.18 -12.48 -11.78
N ALA A 123 5.00 -11.58 -12.74
CA ALA A 123 5.83 -11.51 -13.94
C ALA A 123 7.31 -11.24 -13.60
N ALA A 124 7.58 -10.49 -12.53
CA ALA A 124 8.92 -10.28 -11.98
C ALA A 124 9.46 -11.51 -11.20
N SER A 125 8.72 -12.62 -11.17
CA SER A 125 9.03 -13.85 -10.44
C SER A 125 9.16 -13.63 -8.92
N PHE A 126 8.26 -12.86 -8.32
CA PHE A 126 8.09 -12.84 -6.88
C PHE A 126 6.85 -13.65 -6.48
N ASN A 127 6.85 -14.20 -5.27
CA ASN A 127 5.76 -15.04 -4.76
C ASN A 127 5.03 -14.33 -3.61
N PRO A 128 3.87 -13.68 -3.85
CA PRO A 128 3.05 -13.09 -2.80
C PRO A 128 2.48 -14.18 -1.89
N ILE A 129 2.89 -14.20 -0.63
CA ILE A 129 2.45 -15.24 0.32
C ILE A 129 1.44 -14.73 1.35
N LEU A 130 1.34 -13.41 1.53
CA LEU A 130 0.45 -12.78 2.49
C LEU A 130 0.27 -11.29 2.15
N VAL A 131 -0.94 -10.78 2.35
CA VAL A 131 -1.28 -9.35 2.19
C VAL A 131 -1.98 -8.80 3.43
N PHE A 132 -1.66 -7.55 3.79
CA PHE A 132 -2.39 -6.75 4.77
C PHE A 132 -3.00 -5.53 4.07
N ASP A 133 -4.32 -5.39 4.15
CA ASP A 133 -5.09 -4.29 3.55
C ASP A 133 -6.29 -3.96 4.44
N ASP A 134 -6.77 -2.73 4.42
CA ASP A 134 -7.93 -2.32 5.21
C ASP A 134 -9.21 -2.22 4.37
N ASP A 135 -9.11 -2.02 3.05
CA ASP A 135 -10.26 -1.92 2.15
C ASP A 135 -10.84 -3.32 1.85
N PRO A 136 -12.11 -3.59 2.22
CA PRO A 136 -12.75 -4.88 1.96
C PRO A 136 -12.75 -5.29 0.48
N LYS A 137 -12.75 -4.33 -0.44
CA LYS A 137 -12.70 -4.61 -1.89
C LYS A 137 -11.32 -5.08 -2.33
N ASN A 138 -10.25 -4.53 -1.74
CA ASN A 138 -8.89 -5.01 -2.00
C ASN A 138 -8.74 -6.42 -1.43
N ILE A 139 -9.21 -6.65 -0.20
CA ILE A 139 -9.19 -7.97 0.45
C ILE A 139 -9.88 -9.02 -0.42
N ALA A 140 -11.13 -8.78 -0.84
CA ALA A 140 -11.87 -9.70 -1.70
C ALA A 140 -11.11 -9.99 -3.01
N MET A 141 -10.51 -8.96 -3.63
CA MET A 141 -9.71 -9.13 -4.84
C MET A 141 -8.49 -10.03 -4.62
N PHE A 142 -7.74 -9.84 -3.53
CA PHE A 142 -6.58 -10.71 -3.22
C PHE A 142 -7.00 -12.16 -2.96
N GLU A 143 -8.09 -12.36 -2.23
CA GLU A 143 -8.65 -13.70 -1.97
C GLU A 143 -9.10 -14.38 -3.26
N GLU A 144 -9.73 -13.65 -4.20
CA GLU A 144 -10.09 -14.15 -5.52
C GLU A 144 -8.87 -14.58 -6.35
N GLN A 145 -7.72 -13.94 -6.16
CA GLN A 145 -6.44 -14.36 -6.75
C GLN A 145 -5.76 -15.52 -6.00
N GLY A 146 -6.37 -16.04 -4.93
CA GLY A 146 -5.81 -17.11 -4.10
C GLY A 146 -4.63 -16.67 -3.22
N ILE A 147 -4.46 -15.35 -3.02
CA ILE A 147 -3.42 -14.80 -2.16
C ILE A 147 -4.03 -14.63 -0.75
N PRO A 148 -3.46 -15.26 0.30
CA PRO A 148 -3.95 -15.08 1.66
C PRO A 148 -3.94 -13.59 2.07
N ALA A 149 -5.08 -13.09 2.52
CA ALA A 149 -5.26 -11.70 2.90
C ALA A 149 -5.71 -11.58 4.35
N ILE A 150 -5.19 -10.57 5.05
CA ILE A 150 -5.61 -10.19 6.40
C ILE A 150 -6.20 -8.80 6.32
N SER A 151 -7.50 -8.70 6.62
CA SER A 151 -8.18 -7.41 6.78
C SER A 151 -7.70 -6.73 8.06
N VAL A 152 -7.27 -5.48 7.92
CA VAL A 152 -6.89 -4.60 9.03
C VAL A 152 -8.03 -3.62 9.27
N HIS A 153 -8.50 -3.50 10.51
CA HIS A 153 -9.54 -2.54 10.83
C HIS A 153 -8.96 -1.12 10.95
N SER A 154 -9.22 -0.28 9.95
CA SER A 154 -8.81 1.13 9.92
C SER A 154 -9.87 2.10 10.45
N GLY A 155 -11.14 1.69 10.43
CA GLY A 155 -12.29 2.57 10.69
C GLY A 155 -12.66 3.48 9.51
N TYR A 156 -12.07 3.28 8.32
CA TYR A 156 -12.42 4.05 7.10
C TYR A 156 -13.63 3.47 6.37
N TYR A 157 -13.87 2.17 6.59
CA TYR A 157 -14.91 1.39 5.96
C TYR A 157 -15.84 0.82 7.05
N ASP A 158 -17.13 0.71 6.73
CA ASP A 158 -18.17 0.16 7.61
C ASP A 158 -18.13 -1.37 7.71
#